data_AF-A0A1E7J208-F1
#
_entry.id   AF-A0A1E7J208-F1
#
_cell.length_a   1.000
_cell.length_b   1.000
_cell.length_c   1.000
_cell.angle_alpha   90.00
_cell.angle_beta   90.00
_cell.angle_gamma   90.00
#
_symmetry.space_group_name_H-M   'P 1'
#
loop_
_entity.id
_entity.type
_entity.pdbx_description
1 polymer ?
#
loop_
_entity_poly.entity_id
_entity_poly.type
_entity_poly.pdbx_seq_one_letter_code
_entity_poly.pdbx_strand_id
1 'polypeptide(L)'
;MNRWYPEVLQEFRIVTLFDLLLEYLDKGKIQLDKSIHAVPTGYHDPCNYGRKSLKAFGKAYFEDGRAVIRACCDDVRELNPNRNGAYCCGAGAGAWAMPYSDERVYHGRIKARQIAESGAELIVAPCHTCRDQIMKSLNHEFDLGIEVKYILELVADSLILDEK
;
A
#
# COMPACT_ATOMS: atom_id res chain seq x y z
N MET A 1 2.86 -16.42 -16.49
CA MET A 1 3.76 -16.08 -17.61
C MET A 1 4.90 -17.06 -17.75
N ASN A 2 5.95 -17.04 -16.92
CA ASN A 2 7.21 -17.74 -17.21
C ASN A 2 7.08 -19.23 -17.60
N ARG A 3 6.12 -19.95 -16.99
CA ARG A 3 5.87 -21.37 -17.27
C ARG A 3 5.01 -21.63 -18.52
N TRP A 4 4.07 -20.73 -18.82
CA TRP A 4 2.97 -21.01 -19.76
C TRP A 4 3.02 -20.13 -21.01
N TYR A 5 3.58 -18.92 -20.90
CA TYR A 5 3.68 -17.90 -21.96
C TYR A 5 4.99 -17.09 -21.79
N PRO A 6 6.17 -17.72 -21.91
CA PRO A 6 7.45 -17.02 -21.79
C PRO A 6 7.70 -16.00 -22.91
N GLU A 7 7.19 -16.24 -24.11
CA GLU A 7 7.32 -15.37 -25.29
C GLU A 7 6.71 -13.98 -25.07
N VAL A 8 5.60 -13.90 -24.35
CA VAL A 8 4.94 -12.62 -24.00
C VAL A 8 5.87 -11.70 -23.23
N LEU A 9 6.80 -12.24 -22.45
CA LEU A 9 7.77 -11.45 -21.68
C LEU A 9 8.89 -10.85 -22.54
N GLN A 10 9.07 -11.35 -23.78
CA GLN A 10 10.01 -10.76 -24.74
C GLN A 10 9.37 -9.59 -25.50
N GLU A 11 8.05 -9.61 -25.67
CA GLU A 11 7.31 -8.57 -26.39
C GLU A 11 6.85 -7.43 -25.48
N PHE A 12 6.37 -7.74 -24.28
CA PHE A 12 5.78 -6.75 -23.37
C PHE A 12 6.58 -6.55 -22.10
N ARG A 13 6.93 -5.30 -21.80
CA ARG A 13 7.48 -4.90 -20.50
C ARG A 13 6.37 -4.87 -19.46
N ILE A 14 6.42 -5.79 -18.50
CA ILE A 14 5.53 -5.78 -17.33
C ILE A 14 6.17 -4.97 -16.23
N VAL A 15 5.45 -3.97 -15.73
CA VAL A 15 5.87 -3.14 -14.61
C VAL A 15 4.84 -3.19 -13.51
N THR A 16 5.28 -3.02 -12.27
CA THR A 16 4.36 -2.72 -11.18
C THR A 16 4.02 -1.24 -11.16
N LEU A 17 2.98 -0.92 -10.41
CA LEU A 17 2.63 0.46 -10.11
C LEU A 17 3.81 1.23 -9.51
N PHE A 18 4.58 0.60 -8.61
CA PHE A 18 5.73 1.27 -7.98
C PHE A 18 6.83 1.56 -8.99
N ASP A 19 7.14 0.60 -9.87
CA ASP A 19 8.16 0.82 -10.92
C ASP A 19 7.76 2.01 -11.80
N LEU A 20 6.47 2.15 -12.14
CA LEU A 20 5.98 3.28 -12.94
C LEU A 20 6.04 4.61 -12.20
N LEU A 21 5.56 4.67 -10.96
CA LEU A 21 5.56 5.89 -10.13
C LEU A 21 6.99 6.37 -9.87
N LEU A 22 7.89 5.46 -9.52
CA LEU A 22 9.30 5.78 -9.30
C LEU A 22 9.98 6.23 -10.60
N GLU A 23 9.69 5.61 -11.75
CA GLU A 23 10.19 6.07 -13.04
C GLU A 23 9.70 7.50 -13.37
N TYR A 24 8.45 7.83 -13.00
CA TYR A 24 7.90 9.16 -13.25
C TYR A 24 8.51 10.22 -12.34
N LEU A 25 8.73 9.89 -11.07
CA LEU A 25 9.41 10.77 -10.11
C LEU A 25 10.87 11.00 -10.51
N ASP A 26 11.60 9.94 -10.83
CA ASP A 26 13.03 10.00 -11.20
C ASP A 26 13.26 10.81 -12.48
N LYS A 27 12.37 10.66 -13.46
CA LYS A 27 12.43 11.43 -14.73
C LYS A 27 11.82 12.83 -14.62
N GLY A 28 11.34 13.25 -13.45
CA GLY A 28 10.66 14.53 -13.25
C GLY A 28 9.38 14.70 -14.08
N LYS A 29 8.74 13.59 -14.51
CA LYS A 29 7.46 13.61 -15.24
C LYS A 29 6.30 14.05 -14.36
N ILE A 30 6.42 13.83 -13.06
CA ILE A 30 5.52 14.34 -12.04
C ILE A 30 6.35 15.00 -10.94
N GLN A 31 5.80 16.04 -10.34
CA GLN A 31 6.35 16.69 -9.15
C GLN A 31 5.30 16.64 -8.05
N LEU A 32 5.76 16.43 -6.82
CA LEU A 32 4.89 16.23 -5.68
C LEU A 32 5.13 17.29 -4.61
N ASP A 33 4.05 17.82 -4.06
CA ASP A 33 4.05 18.68 -2.89
C ASP A 33 3.84 17.83 -1.62
N LYS A 34 4.88 17.74 -0.79
CA LYS A 34 4.85 16.98 0.45
C LYS A 34 4.02 17.64 1.55
N SER A 35 3.73 18.93 1.42
CA SER A 35 3.01 19.69 2.45
C SER A 35 1.52 19.34 2.50
N ILE A 36 0.98 18.71 1.45
CA ILE A 36 -0.43 18.28 1.37
C ILE A 36 -0.80 17.29 2.48
N HIS A 37 0.14 16.43 2.88
CA HIS A 37 -0.08 15.40 3.91
C HIS A 37 0.84 15.63 5.12
N ALA A 38 0.58 16.73 5.84
CA ALA A 38 1.33 17.13 7.03
C ALA A 38 0.90 16.37 8.32
N VAL A 39 0.65 15.06 8.21
CA VAL A 39 0.24 14.20 9.33
C VAL A 39 1.12 12.94 9.41
N PRO A 40 1.28 12.34 10.60
CA PRO A 40 1.94 11.05 10.77
C PRO A 40 1.41 9.97 9.82
N THR A 41 2.24 9.54 8.87
CA THR A 41 1.80 8.67 7.78
C THR A 41 2.46 7.30 7.86
N GLY A 42 1.65 6.26 8.02
CA GLY A 42 2.08 4.87 8.07
C GLY A 42 1.92 4.15 6.74
N TYR A 43 2.84 3.24 6.43
CA TYR A 43 2.75 2.37 5.26
C TYR A 43 2.37 0.94 5.62
N HIS A 44 1.32 0.44 4.99
CA HIS A 44 0.96 -0.95 5.07
C HIS A 44 1.70 -1.77 4.00
N ASP A 45 2.67 -2.59 4.42
CA ASP A 45 3.26 -3.64 3.58
C ASP A 45 2.25 -4.76 3.29
N PRO A 46 1.69 -4.86 2.07
CA PRO A 46 0.67 -5.86 1.79
C PRO A 46 1.31 -7.17 1.34
N CYS A 47 0.62 -8.28 1.63
CA CYS A 47 1.13 -9.62 1.34
C CYS A 47 1.29 -9.90 -0.17
N ASN A 48 0.53 -9.22 -1.03
CA ASN A 48 0.60 -9.39 -2.48
C ASN A 48 1.90 -8.79 -3.06
N TYR A 49 2.22 -7.54 -2.74
CA TYR A 49 3.44 -6.87 -3.22
C TYR A 49 4.70 -7.25 -2.44
N GLY A 50 4.54 -7.74 -1.22
CA GLY A 50 5.64 -8.31 -0.44
C GLY A 50 5.90 -9.78 -0.78
N ARG A 51 5.28 -10.66 0.01
CA ARG A 51 5.55 -12.11 0.01
C ARG A 51 5.18 -12.81 -1.29
N LYS A 52 4.03 -12.48 -1.88
CA LYS A 52 3.57 -13.14 -3.12
C LYS A 52 4.45 -12.72 -4.31
N SER A 53 4.76 -11.44 -4.45
CA SER A 53 5.70 -10.96 -5.47
C SER A 53 7.10 -11.55 -5.29
N LEU A 54 7.61 -11.61 -4.05
CA LEU A 54 8.91 -12.25 -3.78
C LEU A 54 8.93 -13.70 -4.26
N LYS A 55 7.88 -14.47 -3.93
CA LYS A 55 7.76 -15.87 -4.35
C LYS A 55 7.61 -16.02 -5.86
N ALA A 56 6.87 -15.13 -6.52
CA ALA A 56 6.53 -15.26 -7.94
C ALA A 56 7.60 -14.69 -8.88
N PHE A 57 8.29 -13.62 -8.46
CA PHE A 57 9.15 -12.80 -9.30
C PHE A 57 10.56 -12.60 -8.72
N GLY A 58 10.85 -13.13 -7.52
CA GLY A 58 12.14 -12.91 -6.86
C GLY A 58 12.35 -11.49 -6.31
N LYS A 59 11.35 -10.60 -6.44
CA LYS A 59 11.38 -9.22 -5.95
C LYS A 59 10.16 -8.94 -5.06
N ALA A 60 10.40 -8.38 -3.88
CA ALA A 60 9.38 -7.75 -3.05
C ALA A 60 9.40 -6.24 -3.29
N TYR A 61 8.25 -5.57 -3.13
CA TYR A 61 8.11 -4.13 -3.33
C TYR A 61 7.93 -3.37 -2.01
N PHE A 62 8.70 -3.76 -1.00
CA PHE A 62 8.64 -3.12 0.32
C PHE A 62 9.24 -1.72 0.30
N GLU A 63 10.45 -1.58 -0.25
CA GLU A 63 11.13 -0.29 -0.31
C GLU A 63 10.54 0.63 -1.38
N ASP A 64 10.07 0.06 -2.49
CA ASP A 64 9.51 0.82 -3.59
C ASP A 64 8.27 1.63 -3.13
N GLY A 65 7.39 1.02 -2.34
CA GLY A 65 6.27 1.72 -1.73
C GLY A 65 6.71 2.80 -0.74
N ARG A 66 7.75 2.54 0.06
CA ARG A 66 8.33 3.52 0.99
C ARG A 66 8.95 4.72 0.28
N ALA A 67 9.58 4.49 -0.87
CA ALA A 67 10.14 5.56 -1.68
C ALA A 67 9.04 6.48 -2.21
N VAL A 68 7.93 5.90 -2.70
CA VAL A 68 6.78 6.68 -3.17
C VAL A 68 6.15 7.50 -2.04
N ILE A 69 5.84 6.92 -0.88
CA ILE A 69 5.21 7.68 0.22
C ILE A 69 6.14 8.77 0.77
N ARG A 70 7.46 8.55 0.83
CA ARG A 70 8.44 9.57 1.27
C ARG A 70 8.57 10.72 0.27
N ALA A 71 8.13 10.51 -0.97
CA ALA A 71 8.00 11.58 -1.95
C ALA A 71 6.73 12.42 -1.74
N CYS A 72 5.74 11.92 -0.98
CA CYS A 72 4.46 12.59 -0.72
C CYS A 72 4.33 13.13 0.71
N CYS A 73 5.14 12.64 1.66
CA CYS A 73 4.97 12.91 3.09
C CYS A 73 6.33 13.02 3.79
N ASP A 74 6.43 13.88 4.81
CA ASP A 74 7.66 14.06 5.59
C ASP A 74 7.73 13.17 6.85
N ASP A 75 6.64 13.05 7.63
CA ASP A 75 6.58 12.15 8.81
C ASP A 75 6.06 10.76 8.41
N VAL A 76 6.97 9.90 7.94
CA VAL A 76 6.65 8.51 7.60
C VAL A 76 6.99 7.58 8.77
N ARG A 77 5.97 6.92 9.34
CA ARG A 77 6.08 5.98 10.45
C ARG A 77 6.00 4.53 9.98
N GLU A 78 6.83 3.67 10.58
CA GLU A 78 6.82 2.25 10.29
C GLU A 78 5.77 1.52 11.14
N LEU A 79 5.05 0.58 10.54
CA LEU A 79 4.21 -0.36 11.27
C LEU A 79 5.07 -1.54 11.71
N ASN A 80 5.15 -1.84 13.00
CA ASN A 80 5.99 -2.94 13.51
C ASN A 80 5.15 -4.20 13.83
N PRO A 81 5.48 -5.40 13.34
CA PRO A 81 6.54 -5.73 12.37
C PRO A 81 6.23 -5.28 10.94
N ASN A 82 7.26 -4.88 10.18
CA ASN A 82 7.14 -4.45 8.78
C ASN A 82 7.69 -5.49 7.79
N ARG A 83 7.63 -5.15 6.50
CA ARG A 83 8.17 -5.92 5.37
C ARG A 83 7.63 -7.34 5.37
N ASN A 84 8.51 -8.34 5.34
CA ASN A 84 8.14 -9.75 5.33
C ASN A 84 7.36 -10.16 6.58
N GLY A 85 7.64 -9.52 7.72
CA GLY A 85 6.99 -9.74 9.00
C GLY A 85 5.61 -9.08 9.13
N ALA A 86 5.21 -8.23 8.19
CA ALA A 86 3.96 -7.50 8.28
C ALA A 86 2.73 -8.41 8.34
N TYR A 87 1.83 -8.09 9.28
CA TYR A 87 0.58 -8.80 9.44
C TYR A 87 -0.36 -8.59 8.26
N CYS A 88 -1.16 -9.61 7.94
CA CYS A 88 -2.21 -9.54 6.94
C CYS A 88 -3.34 -8.61 7.42
N CYS A 89 -4.00 -7.90 6.49
CA CYS A 89 -5.21 -7.12 6.81
C CYS A 89 -6.44 -8.01 7.12
N GLY A 90 -6.42 -9.29 6.72
CA GLY A 90 -7.51 -10.25 6.93
C GLY A 90 -8.40 -10.51 5.71
N ALA A 91 -8.37 -9.65 4.69
CA ALA A 91 -9.35 -9.67 3.59
C ALA A 91 -8.85 -10.25 2.25
N GLY A 92 -7.64 -10.82 2.23
CA GLY A 92 -7.06 -11.40 1.01
C GLY A 92 -7.78 -12.66 0.51
N ALA A 93 -7.29 -13.22 -0.61
CA ALA A 93 -7.77 -14.49 -1.16
C ALA A 93 -9.29 -14.57 -1.45
N GLY A 94 -9.92 -13.42 -1.75
CA GLY A 94 -11.36 -13.33 -2.02
C GLY A 94 -12.23 -13.12 -0.77
N ALA A 95 -11.65 -13.13 0.44
CA ALA A 95 -12.41 -12.98 1.68
C ALA A 95 -13.18 -11.64 1.77
N TRP A 96 -12.67 -10.57 1.15
CA TRP A 96 -13.39 -9.31 1.04
C TRP A 96 -14.72 -9.40 0.27
N ALA A 97 -14.73 -10.17 -0.83
CA ALA A 97 -15.89 -10.26 -1.73
C ALA A 97 -16.89 -11.35 -1.31
N MET A 98 -16.49 -12.22 -0.38
CA MET A 98 -17.25 -13.37 0.10
C MET A 98 -17.85 -13.03 1.49
N PRO A 99 -18.85 -13.80 1.97
CA PRO A 99 -19.53 -13.52 3.24
C PRO A 99 -18.69 -13.94 4.46
N TYR A 100 -17.44 -13.50 4.53
CA TYR A 100 -16.49 -13.79 5.60
C TYR A 100 -16.16 -12.53 6.40
N SER A 101 -17.15 -11.67 6.66
CA SER A 101 -16.97 -10.39 7.38
C SER A 101 -16.37 -10.61 8.77
N ASP A 102 -16.87 -11.60 9.48
CA ASP A 102 -16.54 -11.83 10.88
C ASP A 102 -15.12 -12.40 10.96
N GLU A 103 -14.77 -13.34 10.08
CA GLU A 103 -13.44 -13.92 10.00
C GLU A 103 -12.39 -12.90 9.56
N ARG A 104 -12.67 -12.08 8.54
CA ARG A 104 -11.70 -11.08 8.06
C ARG A 104 -11.45 -10.01 9.11
N VAL A 105 -12.47 -9.58 9.86
CA VAL A 105 -12.33 -8.64 10.98
C VAL A 105 -11.58 -9.29 12.14
N TYR A 106 -11.96 -10.51 12.52
CA TYR A 106 -11.29 -11.28 13.56
C TYR A 106 -9.80 -11.39 13.25
N HIS A 107 -9.40 -11.88 12.08
CA HIS A 107 -7.98 -11.98 11.71
C HIS A 107 -7.29 -10.61 11.56
N GLY A 108 -8.02 -9.58 11.13
CA GLY A 108 -7.53 -8.21 11.01
C GLY A 108 -7.26 -7.49 12.33
N ARG A 109 -7.75 -7.98 13.48
CA ARG A 109 -7.54 -7.34 14.80
C ARG A 109 -6.07 -7.08 15.13
N ILE A 110 -5.16 -7.98 14.74
CA ILE A 110 -3.73 -7.81 14.97
C ILE A 110 -3.15 -6.70 14.09
N LYS A 111 -3.72 -6.49 12.89
CA LYS A 111 -3.39 -5.36 12.02
C LYS A 111 -3.93 -4.06 12.60
N ALA A 112 -5.15 -4.04 13.11
CA ALA A 112 -5.74 -2.87 13.77
C ALA A 112 -4.86 -2.42 14.95
N ARG A 113 -4.49 -3.36 15.84
CA ARG A 113 -3.54 -3.10 16.93
C ARG A 113 -2.21 -2.54 16.42
N GLN A 114 -1.62 -3.17 15.40
CA GLN A 114 -0.36 -2.71 14.81
C GLN A 114 -0.45 -1.28 14.26
N ILE A 115 -1.59 -0.91 13.65
CA ILE A 115 -1.84 0.44 13.16
C ILE A 115 -1.91 1.43 14.33
N ALA A 116 -2.70 1.12 15.37
CA ALA A 116 -2.81 1.97 16.56
C ALA A 116 -1.44 2.19 17.24
N GLU A 117 -0.65 1.13 17.38
CA GLU A 117 0.70 1.20 17.99
C GLU A 117 1.71 2.02 17.17
N SER A 118 1.46 2.22 15.87
CA SER A 118 2.35 3.03 15.02
C SER A 118 2.20 4.54 15.26
N GLY A 119 1.07 4.96 15.86
CA GLY A 119 0.72 6.37 16.01
C GLY A 119 0.55 7.11 14.68
N ALA A 120 0.33 6.39 13.56
CA ALA A 120 0.00 7.01 12.29
C ALA A 120 -1.45 7.51 12.30
N GLU A 121 -1.67 8.70 11.77
CA GLU A 121 -3.00 9.29 11.54
C GLU A 121 -3.51 9.00 10.14
N LEU A 122 -2.60 8.79 9.18
CA LEU A 122 -2.89 8.35 7.82
C LEU A 122 -2.23 7.00 7.54
N ILE A 123 -2.99 6.01 7.07
CA ILE A 123 -2.45 4.74 6.57
C ILE A 123 -2.54 4.67 5.05
N VAL A 124 -1.40 4.44 4.42
CA VAL A 124 -1.30 4.23 2.97
C VAL A 124 -1.20 2.75 2.67
N ALA A 125 -2.12 2.25 1.84
CA ALA A 125 -2.14 0.86 1.40
C ALA A 125 -2.11 0.79 -0.14
N PRO A 126 -1.08 0.15 -0.76
CA PRO A 126 -0.99 0.05 -2.21
C PRO A 126 -1.79 -1.14 -2.79
N CYS A 127 -2.46 -1.92 -1.93
CA CYS A 127 -3.39 -2.98 -2.32
C CYS A 127 -4.83 -2.53 -2.05
N HIS A 128 -5.69 -2.54 -3.07
CA HIS A 128 -7.09 -2.10 -2.97
C HIS A 128 -7.87 -2.86 -1.89
N THR A 129 -7.69 -4.18 -1.79
CA THR A 129 -8.36 -5.00 -0.77
C THR A 129 -7.89 -4.65 0.64
N CYS A 130 -6.61 -4.32 0.80
CA CYS A 130 -6.06 -3.92 2.09
C CYS A 130 -6.59 -2.53 2.50
N ARG A 131 -6.61 -1.58 1.57
CA ARG A 131 -7.21 -0.26 1.78
C ARG A 131 -8.65 -0.40 2.27
N ASP A 132 -9.49 -1.11 1.52
CA ASP A 132 -10.90 -1.24 1.84
C ASP A 132 -11.14 -1.97 3.17
N GLN A 133 -10.36 -3.03 3.45
CA GLN A 133 -10.42 -3.73 4.73
C GLN A 133 -10.08 -2.82 5.92
N ILE A 134 -9.00 -2.05 5.80
CA ILE A 134 -8.57 -1.15 6.87
C ILE A 134 -9.59 -0.02 7.00
N MET A 135 -9.93 0.64 5.90
CA MET A 135 -10.80 1.82 5.86
C MET A 135 -12.24 1.53 6.31
N LYS A 136 -12.87 0.49 5.74
CA LYS A 136 -14.31 0.26 5.91
C LYS A 136 -14.64 -0.71 7.04
N SER A 137 -13.65 -1.38 7.62
CA SER A 137 -13.90 -2.34 8.69
C SER A 137 -12.97 -2.13 9.87
N LEU A 138 -11.66 -2.32 9.72
CA LEU A 138 -10.80 -2.23 10.90
C LEU A 138 -10.82 -0.84 11.56
N ASN A 139 -10.94 0.23 10.77
CA ASN A 139 -11.05 1.60 11.29
C ASN A 139 -12.30 1.80 12.15
N HIS A 140 -13.44 1.23 11.72
CA HIS A 140 -14.72 1.31 12.42
C HIS A 140 -14.79 0.34 13.61
N GLU A 141 -14.51 -0.93 13.39
CA GLU A 141 -14.65 -2.00 14.40
C GLU A 141 -13.69 -1.86 15.59
N PHE A 142 -12.60 -1.11 15.42
CA PHE A 142 -11.59 -0.91 16.46
C PHE A 142 -11.35 0.58 16.78
N ASP A 143 -12.24 1.47 16.35
CA ASP A 143 -12.20 2.92 16.64
C ASP A 143 -10.82 3.56 16.41
N LEU A 144 -10.16 3.22 15.29
CA LEU A 144 -8.78 3.64 15.06
C LEU A 144 -8.65 5.15 14.80
N GLY A 145 -9.71 5.78 14.28
CA GLY A 145 -9.74 7.23 14.06
C GLY A 145 -8.75 7.72 13.00
N ILE A 146 -8.34 6.85 12.07
CA ILE A 146 -7.33 7.16 11.05
C ILE A 146 -7.95 7.47 9.68
N GLU A 147 -7.24 8.23 8.86
CA GLU A 147 -7.48 8.29 7.42
C GLU A 147 -6.80 7.10 6.73
N VAL A 148 -7.38 6.62 5.63
CA VAL A 148 -6.79 5.54 4.82
C VAL A 148 -6.83 5.91 3.36
N LYS A 149 -5.67 5.93 2.70
CA LYS A 149 -5.56 6.22 1.27
C LYS A 149 -4.98 5.06 0.47
N TYR A 150 -5.43 4.95 -0.77
CA TYR A 150 -4.70 4.19 -1.78
C TYR A 150 -3.41 4.93 -2.15
N ILE A 151 -2.35 4.21 -2.52
CA ILE A 151 -1.09 4.88 -2.88
C ILE A 151 -1.23 5.83 -4.09
N LEU A 152 -2.12 5.54 -5.05
CA LEU A 152 -2.39 6.49 -6.14
C LEU A 152 -3.23 7.68 -5.70
N GLU A 153 -4.11 7.51 -4.71
CA GLU A 153 -4.87 8.64 -4.14
C GLU A 153 -3.89 9.60 -3.47
N LEU A 154 -2.95 9.08 -2.66
CA LEU A 154 -1.89 9.86 -2.03
C LEU A 154 -1.05 10.64 -3.07
N VAL A 155 -0.59 9.95 -4.12
CA VAL A 155 0.21 10.58 -5.18
C VAL A 155 -0.61 11.64 -5.91
N ALA A 156 -1.87 11.33 -6.26
CA ALA A 156 -2.73 12.26 -6.98
C ALA A 156 -3.01 13.53 -6.19
N ASP A 157 -3.29 13.41 -4.89
CA ASP A 157 -3.48 14.54 -3.98
C ASP A 157 -2.23 15.42 -3.90
N SER A 158 -1.04 14.80 -3.98
CA SER A 158 0.25 15.49 -3.90
C SER A 158 0.72 16.09 -5.25
N LEU A 159 0.03 15.86 -6.37
CA LEU A 159 0.50 16.34 -7.68
C LEU A 159 0.52 17.86 -7.77
N ILE A 160 1.68 18.42 -8.11
CA ILE A 160 1.78 19.81 -8.56
C ILE A 160 1.34 19.85 -10.02
N LEU A 161 0.20 20.47 -10.28
CA LEU A 161 -0.32 20.67 -11.63
C LEU A 161 0.15 22.03 -12.15
N ASP A 162 0.66 22.06 -13.37
CA ASP A 162 0.90 23.33 -14.07
C ASP A 162 -0.44 24.06 -14.20
N GLU A 163 -0.48 25.31 -13.73
CA GLU A 163 -1.59 26.21 -14.06
C GLU A 163 -1.62 26.37 -15.59
N LYS A 164 -2.72 25.93 -16.22
CA LYS A 164 -2.96 26.17 -17.64
C LYS A 164 -3.44 27.59 -17.89
#